data_AF-A0A3P1VRZ8-F1
#
_entry.id   AF-A0A3P1VRZ8-F1
#
_cell.length_a   1.000
_cell.length_b   1.000
_cell.length_c   1.000
_cell.angle_alpha   90.00
_cell.angle_beta   90.00
_cell.angle_gamma   90.00
#
_symmetry.space_group_name_H-M   'P 1'
#
loop_
_entity.id
_entity.type
_entity.pdbx_description
1 polymer ?
#
loop_
_entity_poly.entity_id
_entity_poly.type
_entity_poly.pdbx_seq_one_letter_code
_entity_poly.pdbx_strand_id
1 'polypeptide(L)' 'MRAKYPSDISPEQFEHVRPLLESARKSTRPRTVDLYEVFCAVLYLLRTGCQWRALP' A
#
# COMPACT_ATOMS: atom_id res chain seq x y z
N MET A 1 -2.36 6.69 16.14
CA MET A 1 -1.90 7.54 15.02
C MET A 1 -1.04 6.65 14.12
N ARG A 2 -1.32 6.54 12.83
CA ARG A 2 -0.56 5.64 11.94
C ARG A 2 0.85 6.21 11.72
N ALA A 3 1.86 5.38 11.92
CA ALA A 3 3.23 5.69 11.57
C ALA A 3 3.34 5.61 10.03
N LYS A 4 3.63 6.74 9.37
CA LYS A 4 3.58 6.88 7.90
C LYS A 4 4.96 6.75 7.29
N TYR A 5 5.08 6.04 6.18
CA TYR A 5 6.31 6.05 5.42
C TYR A 5 6.50 7.42 4.75
N PRO A 6 7.74 7.91 4.58
CA PRO A 6 8.01 9.13 3.80
C PRO A 6 7.55 9.04 2.34
N SER A 7 7.32 7.82 1.84
CA SER A 7 6.87 7.51 0.50
C SER A 7 5.35 7.32 0.39
N ASP A 8 4.57 7.51 1.47
CA ASP A 8 3.12 7.33 1.43
C ASP A 8 2.45 8.29 0.43
N ILE A 9 1.47 7.76 -0.32
CA ILE A 9 0.60 8.56 -1.18
C ILE A 9 -0.69 8.95 -0.45
N SER A 10 -1.35 9.99 -0.93
CA SER A 10 -2.63 10.40 -0.35
C SER A 10 -3.73 9.35 -0.63
N PRO A 11 -4.71 9.17 0.26
CA PRO A 11 -5.81 8.22 0.04
C PRO A 11 -6.55 8.50 -1.27
N GLU A 12 -6.72 9.77 -1.65
CA GLU A 12 -7.42 10.18 -2.87
C GLU A 12 -6.69 9.69 -4.14
N GLN A 13 -5.36 9.73 -4.13
CA GLN A 13 -4.55 9.17 -5.21
C GLN A 13 -4.67 7.64 -5.24
N PHE A 14 -4.73 7.01 -4.08
CA PHE A 14 -4.87 5.55 -3.98
C PHE A 14 -6.21 5.04 -4.53
N GLU A 15 -7.30 5.79 -4.36
CA GLU A 15 -8.63 5.40 -4.87
C GLU A 15 -8.66 5.18 -6.39
N HIS A 16 -7.77 5.82 -7.15
CA HIS A 16 -7.63 5.59 -8.59
C HIS A 16 -6.98 4.22 -8.90
N VAL A 17 -6.14 3.71 -8.01
CA VAL A 17 -5.40 2.45 -8.16
C VAL A 17 -6.17 1.27 -7.53
N ARG A 18 -6.95 1.53 -6.48
CA ARG A 18 -7.80 0.55 -5.79
C ARG A 18 -8.57 -0.39 -6.75
N PRO A 19 -9.34 0.10 -7.77
CA PRO A 19 -10.12 -0.78 -8.64
C PRO A 19 -9.25 -1.74 -9.47
N LEU A 20 -8.02 -1.35 -9.82
CA LEU A 20 -7.07 -2.23 -10.51
C LEU A 20 -6.61 -3.38 -9.61
N LEU A 21 -6.36 -3.09 -8.33
CA LEU A 21 -5.97 -4.11 -7.34
C LEU A 21 -7.12 -5.05 -6.97
N GLU A 22 -8.35 -4.54 -6.95
CA GLU A 22 -9.54 -5.33 -6.66
C GLU A 22 -9.93 -6.23 -7.83
N SER A 23 -9.87 -5.72 -9.07
CA SER A 23 -10.18 -6.49 -10.28
C SER A 23 -9.18 -7.62 -10.59
N ALA A 24 -7.92 -7.48 -10.18
CA ALA A 24 -6.91 -8.52 -10.36
C ALA A 24 -7.19 -9.81 -9.55
N ARG A 25 -8.07 -9.74 -8.56
CA ARG A 25 -8.28 -10.85 -7.61
C ARG A 25 -9.38 -11.80 -8.07
N LYS A 26 -9.01 -13.05 -8.35
CA LYS A 26 -9.92 -14.20 -8.39
C LYS A 26 -9.82 -14.92 -7.04
N SER A 27 -10.81 -14.84 -6.15
CA SER A 27 -10.63 -15.34 -4.77
C SER A 27 -11.82 -16.06 -4.17
N THR A 28 -11.51 -17.18 -3.52
CA THR A 28 -12.42 -18.03 -2.75
C THR A 28 -12.42 -17.73 -1.24
N ARG A 29 -11.36 -17.12 -0.69
CA ARG A 29 -11.27 -16.73 0.73
C ARG A 29 -11.32 -15.20 0.89
N PRO A 30 -12.07 -14.61 1.85
CA PRO A 30 -12.10 -13.16 2.07
C PRO A 30 -10.75 -12.57 2.50
N ARG A 31 -10.52 -11.29 2.19
CA ARG A 31 -9.27 -10.57 2.48
C ARG A 31 -9.32 -10.03 3.92
N THR A 32 -8.20 -10.16 4.63
CA THR A 32 -8.04 -9.70 6.02
C THR A 32 -7.11 -8.51 6.16
N VAL A 33 -6.45 -8.09 5.08
CA VAL A 33 -5.47 -6.98 5.06
C VAL A 33 -6.03 -5.77 4.31
N ASP A 34 -5.65 -4.58 4.76
CA ASP A 34 -5.97 -3.34 4.05
C ASP A 34 -5.08 -3.19 2.79
N LEU A 35 -5.72 -2.95 1.64
CA LEU A 35 -5.04 -2.73 0.37
C LEU A 35 -4.17 -1.48 0.39
N TYR A 36 -4.62 -0.43 1.09
CA TYR A 36 -3.89 0.82 1.14
C TYR A 36 -2.56 0.65 1.90
N GLU A 37 -2.58 -0.05 3.04
CA GLU A 37 -1.35 -0.32 3.80
C GLU A 37 -0.36 -1.18 3.02
N VAL A 38 -0.83 -2.22 2.36
CA VAL A 38 0.03 -3.08 1.52
C VAL A 38 0.61 -2.28 0.36
N PHE A 39 -0.18 -1.42 -0.28
CA PHE A 39 0.28 -0.58 -1.36
C PHE A 39 1.36 0.40 -0.90
N CYS A 40 1.14 1.09 0.23
CA CYS A 40 2.16 1.96 0.82
C CYS A 40 3.46 1.21 1.16
N ALA A 41 3.36 0.00 1.72
CA ALA A 41 4.53 -0.83 2.02
C ALA A 41 5.31 -1.24 0.77
N VAL A 42 4.62 -1.60 -0.32
CA VAL A 42 5.26 -1.88 -1.61
C VAL A 42 5.89 -0.61 -2.17
N LEU A 43 5.23 0.54 -2.05
CA LEU A 43 5.76 1.80 -2.55
C LEU A 43 7.00 2.25 -1.77
N TYR A 44 7.04 2.00 -0.45
CA TYR A 44 8.24 2.15 0.38
C TYR A 44 9.40 1.31 -0.14
N LEU A 45 9.17 0.03 -0.41
CA LEU A 45 10.18 -0.88 -0.95
C LEU A 45 10.72 -0.36 -2.29
N LEU A 46 9.82 0.01 -3.21
CA LEU A 46 10.18 0.46 -4.55
C LEU A 46 10.91 1.82 -4.55
N ARG A 47 10.51 2.74 -3.66
CA ARG A 47 11.09 4.09 -3.62
C ARG A 47 12.44 4.13 -2.91
N THR A 48 12.59 3.39 -1.82
CA THR A 48 13.75 3.49 -0.93
C THR A 48 14.71 2.31 -1.03
N GLY A 49 14.27 1.18 -1.58
CA GLY A 49 15.06 -0.05 -1.58
C GLY A 49 15.18 -0.69 -0.19
N CYS A 50 14.14 -0.59 0.65
CA CYS A 50 14.14 -1.09 2.04
C CYS A 50 15.11 -0.36 2.99
N GLN A 51 15.16 0.96 2.93
CA GLN A 51 15.97 1.74 3.89
C GLN A 51 15.32 1.79 5.27
N TRP A 52 16.06 1.32 6.27
CA TRP A 52 15.65 1.29 7.68
C TRP A 52 15.29 2.66 8.26
N ARG A 53 15.90 3.74 7.77
CA ARG A 53 15.63 5.11 8.22
C ARG A 53 14.26 5.64 7.75
N ALA A 54 13.68 5.02 6.73
CA ALA A 54 12.36 5.37 6.22
C ALA A 54 11.25 4.49 6.82
N LEU A 55 11.60 3.56 7.73
CA LEU A 55 10.62 2.89 8.58
C LEU A 55 10.05 3.90 9.58
N PRO A 56 8.75 3.84 9.87
CA PRO A 56 8.07 4.81 10.71
C PRO A 56 8.06 4.43 12.20
#